data_AF-B9TPZ9-F1
#
_entry.id   AF-B9TPZ9-F1
#
_cell.length_a   1.000
_cell.length_b   1.000
_cell.length_c   1.000
_cell.angle_alpha   90.00
_cell.angle_beta   90.00
_cell.angle_gamma   90.00
#
_symmetry.space_group_name_H-M   'P 1'
#
loop_
_entity.id
_entity.type
_entity.pdbx_description
1 polymer ?
#
loop_
_entity_poly.entity_id
_entity_poly.type
_entity_poly.pdbx_seq_one_letter_code
_entity_poly.pdbx_strand_id
1 'polypeptide(L)'
;MYNSFSISSVQPGSTSQGVTQSTTSSLSLTSSILSSPTVSIVWKYTYPLDYITAEVTVTIPATATVSTGNPIRYYHAVDTYLGGNDNGCGVRYTDTNGKLVVGTYPLTNGTCPSSTSLPANLDVVESFRERNGKFDHHCVGYWSDFWSTATSNPPACSISKSGSLGDSITTTYQDTGAAIEFDFTAPGIYTFSYDFVVGSTFVPNYDHFEIRHAGTATLCPTE
;
A
#
# COMPACT_ATOMS: atom_id res chain seq x y z
N MET A 1 15.36 16.49 7.32
CA MET A 1 14.08 15.78 7.14
C MET A 1 13.77 15.78 5.65
N TYR A 2 13.56 14.62 5.05
CA TYR A 2 13.20 14.54 3.62
C TYR A 2 11.76 15.02 3.45
N ASN A 3 11.46 15.72 2.34
CA ASN A 3 10.08 16.05 1.99
C ASN A 3 9.29 14.76 1.68
N SER A 4 7.97 14.79 1.84
CA SER A 4 7.10 13.74 1.32
C SER A 4 6.98 13.87 -0.20
N PHE A 5 7.11 12.76 -0.91
CA PHE A 5 6.93 12.69 -2.35
C PHE A 5 6.03 11.50 -2.70
N SER A 6 5.24 11.65 -3.75
CA SER A 6 4.39 10.59 -4.29
C SER A 6 4.93 10.11 -5.63
N ILE A 7 4.84 8.80 -5.86
CA ILE A 7 5.07 8.18 -7.15
C ILE A 7 3.78 7.51 -7.58
N SER A 8 3.31 7.79 -8.78
CA SER A 8 2.12 7.14 -9.32
C SER A 8 2.52 5.92 -10.13
N SER A 9 1.72 4.88 -10.05
CA SER A 9 1.83 3.76 -10.96
C SER A 9 1.40 4.19 -12.36
N VAL A 10 1.99 3.50 -13.33
CA VAL A 10 1.71 3.66 -14.75
C VAL A 10 0.96 2.43 -15.21
N GLN A 11 0.08 2.60 -16.20
CA GLN A 11 -0.61 1.49 -16.86
C GLN A 11 0.20 1.01 -18.08
N PRO A 12 0.27 -0.30 -18.36
CA PRO A 12 0.77 -0.80 -19.63
C PRO A 12 -0.06 -0.31 -20.82
N GLY A 13 0.59 0.08 -21.91
CA GLY A 13 -0.11 0.65 -23.08
C GLY A 13 -1.02 -0.31 -23.85
N SER A 14 -0.94 -1.63 -23.62
CA SER A 14 -1.75 -2.63 -24.32
C SER A 14 -1.96 -3.90 -23.47
N THR A 15 -3.04 -3.97 -22.68
CA THR A 15 -3.34 -5.13 -21.83
C THR A 15 -3.81 -6.35 -22.63
N SER A 16 -3.44 -7.55 -22.18
CA SER A 16 -3.82 -8.84 -22.78
C SER A 16 -4.16 -9.82 -21.66
N GLN A 17 -5.25 -10.56 -21.84
CA GLN A 17 -5.77 -11.48 -20.84
C GLN A 17 -4.80 -12.63 -20.56
N GLY A 18 -4.54 -12.88 -19.27
CA GLY A 18 -3.69 -13.95 -18.78
C GLY A 18 -2.19 -13.72 -19.02
N VAL A 19 -1.80 -12.58 -19.59
CA VAL A 19 -0.40 -12.25 -19.88
C VAL A 19 0.08 -11.18 -18.90
N THR A 20 1.12 -11.50 -18.12
CA THR A 20 1.74 -10.51 -17.24
C THR A 20 2.45 -9.43 -18.04
N GLN A 21 2.18 -8.17 -17.71
CA GLN A 21 2.79 -7.01 -18.34
C GLN A 21 3.44 -6.11 -17.31
N SER A 22 4.48 -5.38 -17.70
CA SER A 22 5.21 -4.54 -16.77
C SER A 22 5.40 -3.11 -17.26
N THR A 23 5.43 -2.18 -16.32
CA THR A 23 5.88 -0.80 -16.54
C THR A 23 6.63 -0.30 -15.32
N THR A 24 7.44 0.74 -15.49
CA THR A 24 8.34 1.23 -14.46
C THR A 24 8.02 2.67 -14.09
N SER A 25 7.89 2.95 -12.81
CA SER A 25 7.91 4.30 -12.27
C SER A 25 9.28 4.56 -11.61
N SER A 26 9.79 5.78 -11.70
CA SER A 26 10.98 6.18 -10.93
C SER A 26 10.81 7.58 -10.35
N LEU A 27 11.43 7.80 -9.19
CA LEU A 27 11.42 9.08 -8.48
C LEU A 27 12.81 9.29 -7.85
N SER A 28 13.33 10.50 -7.99
CA SER A 28 14.52 10.96 -7.27
C SER A 28 14.08 11.97 -6.22
N LEU A 29 14.36 11.70 -4.95
CA LEU A 29 14.00 12.58 -3.84
C LEU A 29 14.90 13.83 -3.89
N THR A 30 14.33 15.01 -4.06
CA THR A 30 15.11 16.25 -3.99
C THR A 30 15.32 16.64 -2.52
N SER A 31 16.59 16.73 -2.12
CA SER A 31 17.02 17.21 -0.81
C SER A 31 17.92 18.42 -1.03
N SER A 32 17.83 19.43 -0.15
CA SER A 32 18.75 20.58 -0.15
C SER A 32 20.22 20.21 0.14
N ILE A 33 20.44 18.94 0.52
CA ILE A 33 21.73 18.31 0.78
C ILE A 33 21.96 17.30 -0.35
N LEU A 34 23.15 17.34 -0.98
CA LEU A 34 23.62 16.67 -2.22
C LEU A 34 23.40 15.14 -2.35
N SER A 35 22.74 14.49 -1.39
CA SER A 35 22.36 13.08 -1.42
C SER A 35 20.87 12.96 -1.72
N SER A 36 20.54 12.57 -2.95
CA SER A 36 19.16 12.31 -3.36
C SER A 36 18.94 10.80 -3.45
N PRO A 37 18.29 10.17 -2.45
CA PRO A 37 17.81 8.82 -2.60
C PRO A 37 16.88 8.70 -3.81
N THR A 38 16.91 7.54 -4.46
CA THR A 38 16.04 7.24 -5.59
C THR A 38 15.22 6.01 -5.31
N VAL A 39 14.02 5.96 -5.89
CA VAL A 39 13.16 4.79 -5.90
C VAL A 39 12.80 4.46 -7.34
N SER A 40 12.88 3.18 -7.69
CA SER A 40 12.39 2.62 -8.95
C SER A 40 11.45 1.49 -8.62
N ILE A 41 10.29 1.45 -9.28
CA ILE A 41 9.27 0.43 -9.05
C ILE A 41 8.90 -0.17 -10.40
N VAL A 42 9.10 -1.47 -10.55
CA VAL A 42 8.54 -2.24 -11.67
C VAL A 42 7.19 -2.78 -11.22
N TRP A 43 6.13 -2.30 -11.84
CA TRP A 43 4.77 -2.76 -11.63
C TRP A 43 4.45 -3.86 -12.63
N LYS A 44 4.01 -5.03 -12.16
CA LYS A 44 3.60 -6.16 -13.00
C LYS A 44 2.10 -6.43 -12.84
N TYR A 45 1.36 -6.45 -13.94
CA TYR A 45 -0.10 -6.55 -14.01
C TYR A 45 -0.53 -7.81 -14.78
N THR A 46 -1.60 -8.50 -14.36
CA THR A 46 -2.12 -9.68 -15.09
C THR A 46 -3.66 -9.69 -15.20
N TYR A 47 -4.22 -8.93 -16.15
CA TYR A 47 -5.67 -8.91 -16.42
C TYR A 47 -6.27 -10.31 -16.70
N PRO A 48 -7.51 -10.64 -16.26
CA PRO A 48 -8.47 -9.85 -15.48
C PRO A 48 -8.28 -9.97 -13.96
N LEU A 49 -7.19 -10.60 -13.52
CA LEU A 49 -6.88 -10.65 -12.11
C LEU A 49 -6.15 -9.34 -11.81
N ASP A 50 -6.76 -8.44 -11.04
CA ASP A 50 -6.17 -7.14 -10.67
C ASP A 50 -5.06 -7.32 -9.63
N TYR A 51 -4.12 -8.20 -9.97
CA TYR A 51 -2.93 -8.55 -9.22
C TYR A 51 -1.77 -7.71 -9.71
N ILE A 52 -1.24 -6.91 -8.80
CA ILE A 52 -0.11 -6.02 -9.06
C ILE A 52 1.05 -6.49 -8.21
N THR A 53 2.11 -6.97 -8.84
CA THR A 53 3.38 -7.10 -8.12
C THR A 53 4.17 -5.81 -8.28
N ALA A 54 4.56 -5.22 -7.15
CA ALA A 54 5.51 -4.12 -7.10
C ALA A 54 6.90 -4.68 -6.79
N GLU A 55 7.86 -4.50 -7.69
CA GLU A 55 9.27 -4.78 -7.43
C GLU A 55 10.00 -3.46 -7.24
N VAL A 56 10.40 -3.19 -6.01
CA VAL A 56 10.92 -1.89 -5.60
C VAL A 56 12.43 -1.97 -5.40
N THR A 57 13.13 -0.97 -5.93
CA THR A 57 14.54 -0.70 -5.65
C THR A 57 14.67 0.68 -5.05
N VAL A 58 15.17 0.76 -3.81
CA VAL A 58 15.51 2.02 -3.13
C VAL A 58 17.03 2.15 -3.09
N THR A 59 17.56 3.25 -3.61
CA THR A 59 19.00 3.56 -3.55
C THR A 59 19.22 4.76 -2.65
N ILE A 60 19.99 4.58 -1.58
CA ILE A 60 20.35 5.61 -0.62
C ILE A 60 21.86 5.87 -0.74
N PRO A 61 22.28 7.05 -1.24
CA PRO A 61 23.69 7.39 -1.40
C PRO A 61 24.46 7.32 -0.09
N ALA A 62 25.75 6.96 -0.13
CA ALA A 62 26.63 6.92 1.04
C ALA A 62 26.73 8.27 1.79
N THR A 63 26.45 9.38 1.11
CA THR A 63 26.43 10.73 1.67
C THR A 63 25.11 11.10 2.34
N ALA A 64 24.09 10.24 2.26
CA ALA A 64 22.80 10.46 2.91
C ALA A 64 22.91 10.31 4.43
N THR A 65 22.33 11.25 5.17
CA THR A 65 22.26 11.18 6.63
C THR A 65 21.03 10.35 7.03
N VAL A 66 21.21 9.04 7.17
CA VAL A 66 20.16 8.10 7.59
C VAL A 66 20.58 7.33 8.85
N SER A 67 19.62 7.08 9.73
CA SER A 67 19.82 6.35 10.99
C SER A 67 18.46 5.88 11.54
N THR A 68 18.44 5.12 12.64
CA THR A 68 17.20 4.77 13.34
C THR A 68 16.39 6.00 13.80
N GLY A 69 17.07 7.12 14.12
CA GLY A 69 16.40 8.37 14.49
C GLY A 69 16.01 9.27 13.30
N ASN A 70 16.43 8.91 12.09
CA ASN A 70 16.11 9.62 10.84
C ASN A 70 16.11 8.62 9.66
N PRO A 71 15.15 7.67 9.62
CA PRO A 71 15.08 6.70 8.53
C PRO A 71 14.54 7.35 7.26
N ILE A 72 14.85 6.73 6.12
CA ILE A 72 14.05 6.90 4.90
C ILE A 72 12.96 5.85 4.94
N ARG A 73 11.72 6.24 4.62
CA ARG A 73 10.57 5.36 4.67
C ARG A 73 9.92 5.23 3.30
N TYR A 74 9.59 4.01 2.93
CA TYR A 74 8.74 3.73 1.80
C TYR A 74 7.37 3.31 2.31
N TYR A 75 6.33 4.01 1.89
CA TYR A 75 4.94 3.67 2.17
C TYR A 75 4.22 3.30 0.88
N HIS A 76 3.32 2.33 0.97
CA HIS A 76 2.23 2.18 0.00
C HIS A 76 0.94 2.06 0.81
N ALA A 77 0.02 3.00 0.58
CA ALA A 77 -1.31 3.01 1.16
C ALA A 77 -2.35 3.01 0.04
N VAL A 78 -3.45 2.31 0.27
CA VAL A 78 -4.58 2.19 -0.65
C VAL A 78 -5.88 2.36 0.12
N ASP A 79 -6.85 2.91 -0.58
CA ASP A 79 -8.25 2.79 -0.20
C ASP A 79 -8.69 1.39 -0.60
N THR A 80 -9.24 0.63 0.34
CA THR A 80 -9.74 -0.71 0.03
C THR A 80 -11.21 -0.55 -0.33
N TYR A 81 -11.62 -1.09 -1.47
CA TYR A 81 -12.85 -0.90 -2.23
C TYR A 81 -12.84 0.36 -3.08
N LEU A 82 -11.87 0.40 -3.99
CA LEU A 82 -11.51 1.48 -4.94
C LEU A 82 -12.66 2.42 -5.38
N GLY A 83 -13.02 3.38 -4.53
CA GLY A 83 -13.89 4.52 -4.85
C GLY A 83 -15.37 4.38 -4.49
N GLY A 84 -15.77 3.30 -3.80
CA GLY A 84 -17.12 3.08 -3.28
C GLY A 84 -17.25 3.38 -1.78
N ASN A 85 -18.48 3.38 -1.27
CA ASN A 85 -18.76 3.54 0.16
C ASN A 85 -18.86 2.14 0.79
N ASP A 86 -17.74 1.42 0.79
CA ASP A 86 -17.74 -0.04 0.88
C ASP A 86 -17.04 -0.49 2.16
N ASN A 87 -17.86 -0.91 3.11
CA ASN A 87 -17.39 -1.32 4.41
C ASN A 87 -16.83 -2.75 4.36
N GLY A 88 -15.68 -2.92 4.99
CA GLY A 88 -15.04 -4.21 5.18
C GLY A 88 -14.51 -4.39 6.59
N CYS A 89 -13.80 -5.49 6.77
CA CYS A 89 -13.11 -5.83 8.01
C CYS A 89 -11.62 -5.96 7.76
N GLY A 90 -10.82 -5.35 8.62
CA GLY A 90 -9.38 -5.48 8.55
C GLY A 90 -8.91 -6.88 8.95
N VAL A 91 -7.89 -7.38 8.27
CA VAL A 91 -7.25 -8.65 8.59
C VAL A 91 -5.75 -8.60 8.40
N ARG A 92 -5.05 -9.37 9.23
CA ARG A 92 -3.64 -9.68 9.13
C ARG A 92 -3.44 -11.15 9.42
N TYR A 93 -2.81 -11.88 8.52
CA TYR A 93 -2.47 -13.29 8.75
C TYR A 93 -1.22 -13.69 7.97
N THR A 94 -0.65 -14.83 8.30
CA THR A 94 0.42 -15.45 7.51
C THR A 94 -0.20 -16.50 6.60
N ASP A 95 0.03 -16.39 5.29
CA ASP A 95 -0.48 -17.36 4.32
C ASP A 95 0.25 -18.71 4.43
N THR A 96 -0.21 -19.70 3.65
CA THR A 96 0.38 -21.05 3.62
C THR A 96 1.83 -21.08 3.11
N ASN A 97 2.29 -20.01 2.46
CA ASN A 97 3.66 -19.85 1.98
C ASN A 97 4.55 -19.07 2.98
N GLY A 98 4.05 -18.80 4.18
CA GLY A 98 4.78 -18.08 5.22
C GLY A 98 4.90 -16.58 4.96
N LYS A 99 4.04 -16.00 4.11
CA LYS A 99 4.05 -14.56 3.76
C LYS A 99 3.00 -13.81 4.55
N LEU A 100 3.35 -12.66 5.10
CA LEU A 100 2.39 -11.80 5.75
C LEU A 100 1.42 -11.22 4.70
N VAL A 101 0.13 -11.30 5.02
CA VAL A 101 -0.97 -10.70 4.28
C VAL A 101 -1.66 -9.69 5.20
N VAL A 102 -1.88 -8.49 4.69
CA VAL A 102 -2.54 -7.38 5.39
C VAL A 102 -3.55 -6.76 4.45
N GLY A 103 -4.80 -6.62 4.86
CA GLY A 103 -5.82 -6.07 3.98
C GLY A 103 -7.21 -6.15 4.56
N THR A 104 -8.18 -6.28 3.67
CA THR A 104 -9.60 -6.19 3.99
C THR A 104 -10.38 -7.38 3.43
N TYR A 105 -11.36 -7.87 4.17
CA TYR A 105 -12.32 -8.86 3.71
C TYR A 105 -13.77 -8.38 3.91
N PRO A 106 -14.71 -8.81 3.04
CA PRO A 106 -16.11 -8.39 3.09
C PRO A 106 -16.86 -9.14 4.17
N LEU A 107 -17.84 -8.49 4.79
CA LEU A 107 -18.83 -9.17 5.64
C LEU A 107 -20.23 -8.57 5.49
N THR A 108 -21.21 -9.43 5.29
CA THR A 108 -22.60 -9.00 5.04
C THR A 108 -23.35 -8.61 6.31
N ASN A 109 -22.89 -9.03 7.48
CA ASN A 109 -23.58 -8.81 8.76
C ASN A 109 -23.05 -7.60 9.57
N GLY A 110 -22.04 -6.88 9.05
CA GLY A 110 -21.55 -5.64 9.63
C GLY A 110 -20.74 -5.78 10.94
N THR A 111 -20.26 -6.98 11.28
CA THR A 111 -19.44 -7.21 12.49
C THR A 111 -18.14 -7.89 12.11
N CYS A 112 -16.98 -7.40 12.56
CA CYS A 112 -15.70 -8.04 12.25
C CYS A 112 -15.30 -9.07 13.33
N PRO A 113 -15.43 -10.39 13.06
CA PRO A 113 -15.21 -11.43 14.06
C PRO A 113 -13.73 -11.67 14.34
N SER A 114 -12.83 -11.32 13.42
CA SER A 114 -11.39 -11.53 13.56
C SER A 114 -10.61 -10.50 12.75
N SER A 115 -9.47 -10.07 13.31
CA SER A 115 -8.43 -9.31 12.62
C SER A 115 -7.17 -10.13 12.37
N THR A 116 -7.13 -11.39 12.81
CA THR A 116 -5.94 -12.25 12.73
C THR A 116 -6.11 -13.48 11.82
N SER A 117 -7.32 -13.66 11.28
CA SER A 117 -7.67 -14.81 10.45
C SER A 117 -8.90 -14.50 9.60
N LEU A 118 -8.95 -15.05 8.39
CA LEU A 118 -10.16 -15.00 7.57
C LEU A 118 -11.22 -15.96 8.13
N PRO A 119 -12.51 -15.53 8.22
CA PRO A 119 -13.61 -16.46 8.46
C PRO A 119 -13.71 -17.51 7.35
N ALA A 120 -14.32 -18.65 7.67
CA ALA A 120 -14.51 -19.72 6.70
C ALA A 120 -15.33 -19.22 5.49
N ASN A 121 -14.89 -19.62 4.28
CA ASN A 121 -15.51 -19.27 2.99
C ASN A 121 -15.46 -17.78 2.62
N LEU A 122 -14.64 -16.98 3.30
CA LEU A 122 -14.30 -15.63 2.86
C LEU A 122 -12.87 -15.59 2.34
N ASP A 123 -12.63 -14.62 1.45
CA ASP A 123 -11.32 -14.30 0.94
C ASP A 123 -11.01 -12.82 1.20
N VAL A 124 -9.72 -12.49 1.17
CA VAL A 124 -9.28 -11.11 1.19
C VAL A 124 -9.59 -10.48 -0.17
N VAL A 125 -10.12 -9.26 -0.17
CA VAL A 125 -10.58 -8.60 -1.41
C VAL A 125 -9.56 -7.58 -1.90
N GLU A 126 -8.99 -6.78 -1.00
CA GLU A 126 -7.74 -6.08 -1.27
C GLU A 126 -6.72 -6.30 -0.17
N SER A 127 -5.48 -6.54 -0.58
CA SER A 127 -4.41 -6.78 0.37
C SER A 127 -3.04 -6.49 -0.18
N PHE A 128 -2.14 -6.19 0.75
CA PHE A 128 -0.72 -6.35 0.56
C PHE A 128 -0.28 -7.74 1.03
N ARG A 129 0.54 -8.39 0.21
CA ARG A 129 1.17 -9.66 0.54
C ARG A 129 2.67 -9.61 0.26
N GLU A 130 3.46 -10.01 1.24
CA GLU A 130 4.92 -10.07 1.08
C GLU A 130 5.33 -11.05 -0.03
N ARG A 131 6.34 -10.69 -0.83
CA ARG A 131 7.06 -11.65 -1.69
C ARG A 131 8.51 -11.79 -1.25
N ASN A 132 9.32 -10.79 -1.52
CA ASN A 132 10.72 -10.70 -1.13
C ASN A 132 10.92 -9.51 -0.18
N GLY A 133 11.64 -9.72 0.91
CA GLY A 133 11.63 -8.79 2.05
C GLY A 133 10.43 -9.01 2.97
N LYS A 134 10.36 -8.19 4.02
CA LYS A 134 9.29 -8.19 5.01
C LYS A 134 8.81 -6.76 5.24
N PHE A 135 7.52 -6.59 5.50
CA PHE A 135 7.01 -5.31 5.96
C PHE A 135 7.61 -5.00 7.34
N ASP A 136 8.14 -3.79 7.51
CA ASP A 136 8.62 -3.34 8.82
C ASP A 136 7.42 -2.92 9.68
N HIS A 137 6.47 -2.21 9.07
CA HIS A 137 5.19 -1.86 9.68
C HIS A 137 4.03 -1.95 8.69
N HIS A 138 2.81 -1.99 9.24
CA HIS A 138 1.58 -2.10 8.46
C HIS A 138 0.39 -1.45 9.19
N CYS A 139 -0.72 -1.23 8.47
CA CYS A 139 -1.93 -0.68 9.08
C CYS A 139 -3.16 -1.05 8.25
N VAL A 140 -4.27 -1.34 8.92
CA VAL A 140 -5.62 -1.37 8.31
C VAL A 140 -6.53 -0.55 9.21
N GLY A 141 -7.12 0.51 8.66
CA GLY A 141 -7.82 1.54 9.42
C GLY A 141 -8.97 2.14 8.62
N TYR A 142 -9.54 3.24 9.09
CA TYR A 142 -10.52 3.99 8.30
C TYR A 142 -9.78 4.65 7.14
N TRP A 143 -10.26 4.54 5.89
CA TRP A 143 -9.51 4.97 4.72
C TRP A 143 -8.98 6.41 4.88
N SER A 144 -9.83 7.36 5.27
CA SER A 144 -9.41 8.77 5.30
C SER A 144 -8.28 9.08 6.30
N ASP A 145 -8.07 8.22 7.30
CA ASP A 145 -6.98 8.37 8.29
C ASP A 145 -5.60 8.29 7.64
N PHE A 146 -5.45 7.52 6.56
CA PHE A 146 -4.18 7.33 5.86
C PHE A 146 -3.68 8.65 5.24
N TRP A 147 -4.61 9.46 4.72
CA TRP A 147 -4.32 10.76 4.10
C TRP A 147 -4.47 11.94 5.06
N SER A 148 -4.73 11.71 6.33
CA SER A 148 -4.77 12.76 7.35
C SER A 148 -3.43 13.49 7.41
N THR A 149 -3.47 14.83 7.39
CA THR A 149 -2.32 15.74 7.53
C THR A 149 -2.20 16.34 8.93
N ALA A 150 -2.96 15.80 9.89
CA ALA A 150 -2.96 16.28 11.27
C ALA A 150 -1.56 16.16 11.89
N THR A 151 -1.04 17.27 12.43
CA THR A 151 0.28 17.31 13.06
C THR A 151 0.22 17.04 14.57
N SER A 152 -0.90 17.37 15.21
CA SER A 152 -1.19 17.03 16.60
C SER A 152 -1.99 15.73 16.68
N ASN A 153 -1.41 14.68 17.29
CA ASN A 153 -2.01 13.35 17.42
C ASN A 153 -2.48 12.75 16.07
N PRO A 154 -1.57 12.56 15.08
CA PRO A 154 -1.92 11.93 13.81
C PRO A 154 -2.50 10.53 14.02
N PRO A 155 -3.45 10.08 13.17
CA PRO A 155 -3.94 8.72 13.18
C PRO A 155 -2.81 7.69 13.07
N ALA A 156 -3.00 6.51 13.66
CA ALA A 156 -2.04 5.42 13.63
C ALA A 156 -1.68 4.97 12.21
N CYS A 157 -2.63 5.08 11.27
CA CYS A 157 -2.44 4.70 9.87
C CYS A 157 -2.01 5.84 8.94
N SER A 158 -1.86 7.07 9.44
CA SER A 158 -1.45 8.20 8.59
C SER A 158 -0.05 7.99 8.01
N ILE A 159 0.08 8.14 6.68
CA ILE A 159 1.38 8.09 5.98
C ILE A 159 2.07 9.45 5.90
N SER A 160 1.40 10.52 6.34
CA SER A 160 1.98 11.87 6.36
C SER A 160 2.72 12.19 7.67
N LYS A 161 2.54 11.35 8.70
CA LYS A 161 3.15 11.54 10.01
C LYS A 161 4.65 11.24 9.99
N SER A 162 5.40 11.77 10.96
CA SER A 162 6.85 11.59 11.06
C SER A 162 7.28 10.23 11.64
N GLY A 163 6.37 9.52 12.30
CA GLY A 163 6.60 8.18 12.87
C GLY A 163 6.11 7.06 11.97
N SER A 164 6.49 5.83 12.31
CA SER A 164 6.07 4.62 11.60
C SER A 164 4.58 4.32 11.77
N LEU A 165 3.99 3.56 10.85
CA LEU A 165 2.63 3.01 10.95
C LEU A 165 2.45 2.28 12.29
N GLY A 166 1.22 2.28 12.80
CA GLY A 166 0.93 1.80 14.16
C GLY A 166 0.82 0.29 14.34
N ASP A 167 1.01 -0.53 13.29
CA ASP A 167 0.74 -1.98 13.32
C ASP A 167 -0.67 -2.34 13.80
N SER A 168 -1.64 -1.46 13.50
CA SER A 168 -3.03 -1.59 13.94
C SER A 168 -3.90 -2.15 12.83
N ILE A 169 -4.73 -3.14 13.17
CA ILE A 169 -5.77 -3.70 12.30
C ILE A 169 -7.13 -3.39 12.91
N THR A 170 -7.94 -2.62 12.20
CA THR A 170 -9.30 -2.31 12.64
C THR A 170 -10.15 -3.57 12.77
N THR A 171 -10.91 -3.65 13.86
CA THR A 171 -11.97 -4.64 14.08
C THR A 171 -13.36 -4.01 13.96
N THR A 172 -13.43 -2.78 13.45
CA THR A 172 -14.68 -2.08 13.18
C THR A 172 -15.05 -2.32 11.73
N TYR A 173 -16.31 -2.67 11.48
CA TYR A 173 -16.84 -2.74 10.12
C TYR A 173 -17.01 -1.31 9.60
N GLN A 174 -16.18 -0.93 8.65
CA GLN A 174 -16.07 0.44 8.17
C GLN A 174 -15.42 0.47 6.79
N ASP A 175 -15.46 1.62 6.16
CA ASP A 175 -14.76 1.89 4.90
C ASP A 175 -13.25 1.93 5.19
N THR A 176 -12.55 0.89 4.73
CA THR A 176 -11.20 0.59 5.18
C THR A 176 -10.15 1.08 4.20
N GLY A 177 -8.97 1.42 4.72
CA GLY A 177 -7.75 1.50 3.93
C GLY A 177 -6.72 0.52 4.46
N ALA A 178 -5.70 0.22 3.66
CA ALA A 178 -4.56 -0.59 4.07
C ALA A 178 -3.25 0.11 3.71
N ALA A 179 -2.20 -0.09 4.51
CA ALA A 179 -0.85 0.35 4.16
C ALA A 179 0.24 -0.57 4.68
N ILE A 180 1.39 -0.49 4.01
CA ILE A 180 2.65 -1.13 4.38
C ILE A 180 3.77 -0.09 4.42
N GLU A 181 4.78 -0.37 5.23
CA GLU A 181 5.97 0.45 5.41
C GLU A 181 7.24 -0.41 5.36
N PHE A 182 8.28 0.17 4.74
CA PHE A 182 9.67 -0.30 4.83
C PHE A 182 10.56 0.84 5.33
N ASP A 183 11.42 0.53 6.29
CA ASP A 183 12.31 1.46 6.98
C ASP A 183 13.77 1.22 6.60
N PHE A 184 14.44 2.29 6.14
CA PHE A 184 15.84 2.26 5.75
C PHE A 184 16.68 3.15 6.66
N THR A 185 17.50 2.54 7.50
CA THR A 185 18.31 3.23 8.52
C THR A 185 19.80 3.36 8.14
N ALA A 186 20.20 2.94 6.94
CA ALA A 186 21.58 3.00 6.47
C ALA A 186 21.64 3.31 4.96
N PRO A 187 22.77 3.83 4.44
CA PRO A 187 22.99 3.90 3.01
C PRO A 187 23.10 2.52 2.37
N GLY A 188 22.67 2.39 1.12
CA GLY A 188 22.69 1.13 0.42
C GLY A 188 21.72 1.04 -0.76
N ILE A 189 21.69 -0.13 -1.39
CA ILE A 189 20.70 -0.50 -2.39
C ILE A 189 19.82 -1.58 -1.76
N TYR A 190 18.53 -1.30 -1.68
CA TYR A 190 17.54 -2.18 -1.08
C TYR A 190 16.57 -2.65 -2.17
N THR A 191 16.35 -3.96 -2.24
CA THR A 191 15.38 -4.56 -3.17
C THR A 191 14.38 -5.40 -2.40
N PHE A 192 13.10 -5.17 -2.70
CA PHE A 192 11.99 -5.89 -2.08
C PHE A 192 10.82 -5.96 -3.07
N SER A 193 9.89 -6.86 -2.82
CA SER A 193 8.68 -6.95 -3.61
C SER A 193 7.51 -7.45 -2.80
N TYR A 194 6.34 -7.00 -3.20
CA TYR A 194 5.08 -7.36 -2.60
C TYR A 194 4.01 -7.39 -3.68
N ASP A 195 2.95 -8.13 -3.39
CA ASP A 195 1.73 -8.11 -4.18
C ASP A 195 0.77 -7.12 -3.56
N PHE A 196 0.13 -6.33 -4.40
CA PHE A 196 -1.13 -5.69 -4.11
C PHE A 196 -2.19 -6.45 -4.92
N VAL A 197 -3.06 -7.16 -4.21
CA VAL A 197 -4.18 -7.88 -4.80
C VAL A 197 -5.38 -6.96 -4.75
N VAL A 198 -6.02 -6.75 -5.89
CA VAL A 198 -7.37 -6.19 -6.00
C VAL A 198 -8.24 -7.30 -6.59
N GLY A 199 -9.36 -7.60 -5.93
CA GLY A 199 -10.33 -8.60 -6.38
C GLY A 199 -10.10 -10.00 -5.80
N SER A 200 -11.23 -10.64 -5.47
CA SER A 200 -11.31 -12.08 -5.19
C SER A 200 -11.72 -12.84 -6.44
N THR A 201 -11.55 -14.17 -6.46
CA THR A 201 -12.12 -15.03 -7.52
C THR A 201 -13.66 -15.03 -7.58
N PHE A 202 -14.33 -14.30 -6.67
CA PHE A 202 -15.78 -14.21 -6.52
C PHE A 202 -16.34 -12.79 -6.75
N VAL A 203 -15.53 -11.78 -7.06
CA VAL A 203 -16.04 -10.42 -7.34
C VAL A 203 -16.64 -10.38 -8.75
N PRO A 204 -17.88 -9.84 -8.94
CA PRO A 204 -18.46 -9.62 -10.26
C PRO A 204 -17.56 -8.74 -11.15
N ASN A 205 -17.78 -8.75 -12.47
CA ASN A 205 -16.98 -8.08 -13.51
C ASN A 205 -16.88 -6.53 -13.44
N TYR A 206 -17.08 -5.91 -12.29
CA TYR A 206 -16.89 -4.47 -12.06
C TYR A 206 -16.01 -4.27 -10.83
N ASP A 207 -14.72 -4.03 -11.04
CA ASP A 207 -14.17 -2.68 -10.89
C ASP A 207 -12.80 -2.62 -11.56
N HIS A 208 -12.65 -1.67 -12.48
CA HIS A 208 -11.38 -1.40 -13.13
C HIS A 208 -10.44 -0.73 -12.13
N PHE A 209 -9.19 -1.21 -12.10
CA PHE A 209 -8.06 -0.54 -11.51
C PHE A 209 -7.98 0.97 -11.87
N GLU A 210 -8.36 1.85 -10.94
CA GLU A 210 -8.08 3.28 -11.02
C GLU A 210 -6.96 3.64 -10.02
N ILE A 211 -5.72 3.66 -10.49
CA ILE A 211 -4.64 4.31 -9.73
C ILE A 211 -4.88 5.81 -9.79
N ARG A 212 -5.44 6.39 -8.74
CA ARG A 212 -5.51 7.84 -8.62
C ARG A 212 -4.17 8.43 -8.17
N HIS A 213 -3.61 9.25 -9.05
CA HIS A 213 -2.38 10.02 -8.88
C HIS A 213 -2.56 11.08 -7.76
N ALA A 214 -1.52 11.31 -6.95
CA ALA A 214 -1.42 12.50 -6.09
C ALA A 214 -1.12 13.73 -6.95
N GLY A 215 -2.13 14.15 -7.72
CA GLY A 215 -2.12 15.34 -8.55
C GLY A 215 -3.07 16.32 -7.92
N THR A 216 -2.60 17.54 -7.72
CA THR A 216 -3.34 18.68 -7.15
C THR A 216 -4.75 18.81 -7.74
N ALA A 217 -5.75 18.19 -7.13
CA ALA A 217 -7.15 18.38 -7.46
C ALA A 217 -7.99 18.06 -6.23
N THR A 218 -8.77 19.06 -5.82
CA THR A 218 -9.85 18.98 -4.83
C THR A 218 -10.83 17.84 -5.17
N LEU A 219 -10.92 16.84 -4.29
CA LEU A 219 -12.00 15.84 -4.22
C LEU A 219 -13.24 16.54 -3.59
N CYS A 220 -14.51 16.48 -4.02
CA CYS A 220 -15.28 15.80 -5.08
C CYS A 220 -16.33 16.81 -5.67
N PRO A 221 -17.11 16.46 -6.71
CA PRO A 221 -18.46 16.00 -6.38
C PRO A 221 -18.88 14.73 -7.13
N THR A 222 -19.77 13.99 -6.47
CA THR A 222 -20.57 12.88 -6.97
C THR A 222 -21.24 13.18 -8.32
N GLU A 223 -21.11 12.25 -9.27
CA GLU A 223 -22.24 11.53 -9.89
C GLU A 223 -21.83 10.07 -10.12
#